data_AF-A0A699TP39-F1
#
_entry.id   AF-A0A699TP39-F1
#
_cell.length_a   1.000
_cell.length_b   1.000
_cell.length_c   1.000
_cell.angle_alpha   90.00
_cell.angle_beta   90.00
_cell.angle_gamma   90.00
#
_symmetry.space_group_name_H-M   'P 1'
#
loop_
_entity.id
_entity.type
_entity.pdbx_description
1 polymer ?
#
loop_
_entity_poly.entity_id
_entity_poly.type
_entity_poly.pdbx_seq_one_letter_code
_entity_poly.pdbx_strand_id
1 'polypeptide(L)'
;AHDAIVESHGALKTVAVSLMKIANDIRMLSSGPRAGIGEIHIPDNEPGSSIMPGKVNPTQCEAMTMVSAQVMGNDVAITTAHKNGSTLKETAVQLGYITPEDFDQWLKPEDMVGEIK
;
A
#
# COMPACT_ATOMS: atom_id res chain seq x y z
N ALA A 1 -5.77 -25.38 -9.32
CA ALA A 1 -6.67 -24.40 -8.67
C ALA A 1 -5.86 -23.62 -7.64
N HIS A 2 -5.92 -22.29 -7.68
CA HIS A 2 -5.14 -21.39 -6.81
C HIS A 2 -5.96 -20.86 -5.63
N ASP A 3 -6.86 -21.68 -5.07
CA ASP A 3 -7.81 -21.25 -4.02
C ASP A 3 -7.10 -20.73 -2.75
N ALA A 4 -6.01 -21.40 -2.35
CA ALA A 4 -5.19 -20.99 -1.22
C ALA A 4 -4.56 -19.59 -1.41
N ILE A 5 -4.24 -19.21 -2.64
CA ILE A 5 -3.70 -17.86 -2.94
C ILE A 5 -4.82 -16.82 -2.80
N VAL A 6 -6.02 -17.12 -3.29
CA VAL A 6 -7.17 -16.23 -3.14
C VAL A 6 -7.54 -16.04 -1.67
N GLU A 7 -7.57 -17.12 -0.90
CA GLU A 7 -7.87 -17.07 0.54
C GLU A 7 -6.81 -16.28 1.32
N SER A 8 -5.52 -16.58 1.11
CA SER A 8 -4.43 -15.86 1.78
C SER A 8 -4.41 -14.37 1.44
N HIS A 9 -4.64 -14.00 0.18
CA HIS A 9 -4.73 -12.59 -0.21
C HIS A 9 -5.96 -11.88 0.37
N GLY A 10 -7.08 -12.59 0.54
CA GLY A 10 -8.26 -12.08 1.25
C GLY A 10 -7.97 -11.72 2.72
N ALA A 11 -7.14 -12.51 3.40
CA ALA A 11 -6.66 -12.18 4.74
C ALA A 11 -5.77 -10.92 4.73
N LEU A 12 -4.86 -10.80 3.75
CA LEU A 12 -4.01 -9.59 3.59
C LEU A 12 -4.84 -8.33 3.32
N LYS A 13 -5.88 -8.41 2.49
CA LYS A 13 -6.81 -7.30 2.24
C LYS A 13 -7.49 -6.84 3.53
N THR A 14 -7.93 -7.77 4.37
CA THR A 14 -8.56 -7.45 5.67
C THR A 14 -7.61 -6.66 6.56
N VAL A 15 -6.34 -7.07 6.61
CA VAL A 15 -5.28 -6.35 7.33
C VAL A 15 -5.05 -4.97 6.71
N ALA A 16 -4.97 -4.86 5.38
CA ALA A 16 -4.77 -3.59 4.68
C ALA A 16 -5.88 -2.57 4.97
N VAL A 17 -7.15 -2.99 4.97
CA VAL A 17 -8.29 -2.11 5.33
C VAL A 17 -8.16 -1.60 6.76
N SER A 18 -7.77 -2.47 7.69
CA SER A 18 -7.58 -2.11 9.09
C SER A 18 -6.40 -1.15 9.27
N LEU A 19 -5.27 -1.41 8.61
CA LEU A 19 -4.08 -0.55 8.62
C LEU A 19 -4.36 0.83 8.00
N MET A 20 -5.12 0.90 6.90
CA MET A 20 -5.52 2.16 6.29
C MET A 20 -6.31 3.03 7.26
N LYS A 21 -7.23 2.43 8.03
CA LYS A 21 -7.98 3.15 9.07
C LYS A 21 -7.05 3.67 10.16
N ILE A 22 -6.20 2.82 10.71
CA ILE A 22 -5.25 3.19 11.78
C ILE A 22 -4.30 4.30 11.30
N ALA A 23 -3.77 4.20 10.08
CA ALA A 23 -2.92 5.23 9.48
C ALA A 23 -3.61 6.58 9.40
N ASN A 24 -4.87 6.59 8.95
CA ASN A 24 -5.65 7.82 8.81
C ASN A 24 -6.01 8.43 10.17
N ASP A 25 -6.35 7.62 11.17
CA ASP A 25 -6.56 8.10 12.53
C ASP A 25 -5.31 8.80 13.08
N ILE A 26 -4.15 8.14 12.99
CA ILE A 26 -2.87 8.72 13.46
C ILE A 26 -2.60 10.04 12.74
N ARG A 27 -2.71 10.06 11.41
CA ARG A 27 -2.55 11.25 10.58
C ARG A 27 -3.50 12.39 10.97
N MET A 28 -4.76 12.09 11.26
CA MET A 28 -5.75 13.09 11.64
C MET A 28 -5.50 13.60 13.05
N LEU A 29 -5.26 12.73 14.02
CA LEU A 29 -4.96 13.10 15.40
C LEU A 29 -3.67 13.91 15.51
N SER A 30 -2.69 13.64 14.64
CA SER A 30 -1.42 14.39 14.58
C SER A 30 -1.49 15.64 13.68
N SER A 31 -2.64 15.96 13.10
CA SER A 31 -2.77 17.13 12.22
C SER A 31 -2.60 18.42 13.02
N GLY A 32 -1.77 19.32 12.54
CA GLY A 32 -1.34 20.48 13.31
C GLY A 32 -0.27 21.30 12.57
N PRO A 33 0.42 22.24 13.24
CA PRO A 33 0.48 22.41 14.70
C PRO A 33 -0.61 23.31 15.31
N ARG A 34 -1.45 23.99 14.50
CA ARG A 34 -2.44 24.96 15.01
C ARG A 34 -3.84 24.85 14.41
N ALA A 35 -3.96 24.38 13.17
CA ALA A 35 -5.22 24.34 12.42
C ALA A 35 -5.63 22.89 12.09
N GLY A 36 -5.41 21.97 13.02
CA GLY A 36 -5.80 20.56 12.95
C GLY A 36 -6.36 20.07 14.28
N ILE A 37 -6.40 18.76 14.49
CA ILE A 37 -6.85 18.15 15.76
C ILE A 37 -5.77 18.29 16.84
N GLY A 38 -4.52 17.93 16.53
CA GLY A 38 -3.36 18.15 17.39
C GLY A 38 -3.37 17.38 18.72
N GLU A 39 -4.06 16.25 18.80
CA GLU A 39 -4.17 15.43 20.01
C GLU A 39 -2.92 14.59 20.28
N ILE A 40 -2.19 14.19 19.24
CA ILE A 40 -0.95 13.40 19.35
C ILE A 40 0.20 14.06 18.61
N HIS A 41 1.42 13.76 19.04
CA HIS A 41 2.65 14.15 18.35
C HIS A 41 3.32 12.92 17.74
N ILE A 42 3.72 13.03 16.48
CA ILE A 42 4.45 11.99 15.75
C ILE A 42 5.91 12.43 15.55
N PRO A 43 6.86 11.50 15.44
CA PRO A 43 8.27 11.83 15.28
C PRO A 43 8.59 12.37 13.87
N ASP A 44 9.48 13.35 13.82
CA ASP A 44 10.02 13.94 12.60
C ASP A 44 11.15 13.04 12.07
N ASN A 45 10.91 12.31 10.99
CA ASN A 45 11.92 11.45 10.37
C ASN A 45 12.66 12.13 9.21
N GLU A 46 11.96 12.99 8.47
CA GLU A 46 12.51 13.76 7.37
C GLU A 46 13.05 15.12 7.85
N PRO A 47 14.09 15.68 7.19
CA PRO A 47 14.61 16.99 7.56
C PRO A 47 13.54 18.09 7.49
N GLY A 48 13.28 18.71 8.65
CA GLY A 48 12.39 19.86 8.75
C GLY A 48 13.01 21.17 8.27
N SER A 49 12.23 22.25 8.34
CA SER A 49 12.70 23.62 8.08
C SER A 49 12.70 24.44 9.36
N SER A 50 13.78 25.16 9.63
CA SER A 50 13.89 26.08 10.77
C SER A 50 12.86 27.21 10.77
N ILE A 51 12.26 27.52 9.60
CA ILE A 51 11.20 28.54 9.45
C ILE A 51 9.81 27.96 9.80
N MET A 52 9.65 26.63 9.78
CA MET A 52 8.38 25.93 10.06
C MET A 52 8.49 25.03 11.29
N PRO A 53 8.64 25.60 12.51
CA PRO A 53 8.79 24.81 13.72
C PRO A 53 7.53 24.00 14.05
N GLY A 54 7.71 22.73 14.39
CA GLY A 54 6.63 21.81 14.79
C GLY A 54 5.74 21.32 13.65
N LYS A 55 6.07 21.63 12.39
CA LYS A 55 5.40 21.03 11.23
C LYS A 55 6.02 19.67 10.94
N VAL A 56 5.23 18.62 11.11
CA VAL A 56 5.63 17.23 10.84
C VAL A 56 4.71 16.66 9.77
N ASN A 57 5.29 16.10 8.71
CA ASN A 57 4.52 15.39 7.70
C ASN A 57 4.36 13.92 8.13
N PRO A 58 3.15 13.34 8.08
CA PRO A 58 2.91 11.96 8.47
C PRO A 58 3.28 10.97 7.34
N THR A 59 4.52 11.06 6.83
CA THR A 59 5.01 10.34 5.64
C THR A 59 4.85 8.82 5.74
N GLN A 60 5.04 8.25 6.93
CA GLN A 60 4.85 6.82 7.17
C GLN A 60 3.37 6.41 7.07
N CYS A 61 2.46 7.26 7.55
CA CYS A 61 1.03 7.02 7.39
C CYS A 61 0.63 7.14 5.92
N GLU A 62 1.19 8.12 5.19
CA GLU A 62 0.97 8.26 3.74
C GLU A 62 1.44 7.01 2.99
N ALA A 63 2.65 6.52 3.26
CA ALA A 63 3.17 5.27 2.70
C ALA A 63 2.26 4.07 3.02
N MET A 64 1.84 3.93 4.27
CA MET A 64 0.94 2.84 4.69
C MET A 64 -0.41 2.89 3.96
N THR A 65 -0.99 4.08 3.75
CA THR A 65 -2.24 4.21 2.99
C THR A 65 -2.07 3.87 1.51
N MET A 66 -0.93 4.24 0.89
CA MET A 66 -0.62 3.87 -0.49
C MET A 66 -0.46 2.36 -0.65
N VAL A 67 0.30 1.71 0.24
CA VAL A 67 0.47 0.24 0.24
C VAL A 67 -0.88 -0.46 0.44
N SER A 68 -1.70 0.04 1.37
CA SER A 68 -3.02 -0.55 1.63
C SER A 68 -3.93 -0.47 0.40
N ALA A 69 -3.93 0.66 -0.31
CA ALA A 69 -4.67 0.81 -1.56
C ALA A 69 -4.17 -0.16 -2.64
N GLN A 70 -2.84 -0.35 -2.76
CA GLN A 70 -2.26 -1.30 -3.69
C GLN A 70 -2.68 -2.74 -3.39
N VAL A 71 -2.66 -3.17 -2.12
CA VAL A 71 -3.09 -4.52 -1.71
C VAL A 71 -4.56 -4.76 -2.05
N MET A 72 -5.42 -3.75 -1.83
CA MET A 72 -6.83 -3.80 -2.19
C MET A 72 -7.04 -3.88 -3.71
N GLY A 73 -6.24 -3.15 -4.51
CA GLY A 73 -6.26 -3.26 -5.97
C GLY A 73 -5.82 -4.64 -6.48
N ASN A 74 -4.75 -5.18 -5.91
CA ASN A 74 -4.22 -6.50 -6.27
C ASN A 74 -5.23 -7.64 -6.05
N ASP A 75 -6.11 -7.50 -5.05
CA ASP A 75 -7.18 -8.48 -4.76
C ASP A 75 -8.10 -8.70 -5.96
N VAL A 76 -8.42 -7.65 -6.71
CA VAL A 76 -9.25 -7.75 -7.92
C VAL A 76 -8.54 -8.55 -9.01
N ALA A 77 -7.25 -8.31 -9.22
CA ALA A 77 -6.47 -9.04 -10.22
C ALA A 77 -6.33 -10.53 -9.84
N ILE A 78 -6.02 -10.84 -8.57
CA ILE A 78 -5.84 -12.21 -8.08
C ILE A 78 -7.13 -13.02 -8.16
N THR A 79 -8.25 -12.46 -7.69
CA THR A 79 -9.55 -13.14 -7.71
C THR A 79 -10.05 -13.37 -9.14
N THR A 80 -9.86 -12.39 -10.02
CA THR A 80 -10.25 -12.49 -11.44
C THR A 80 -9.40 -13.50 -12.19
N ALA A 81 -8.08 -13.48 -11.99
CA ALA A 81 -7.16 -14.42 -12.62
C ALA A 81 -7.49 -15.87 -12.24
N HIS A 82 -7.72 -16.10 -10.94
CA HIS A 82 -8.14 -17.41 -10.45
C HIS A 82 -9.47 -17.86 -11.07
N LYS A 83 -10.50 -17.01 -11.06
CA LYS A 83 -11.82 -17.31 -11.61
C LYS A 83 -11.75 -17.68 -13.10
N ASN A 84 -10.94 -16.97 -13.87
CA ASN A 84 -10.83 -17.14 -15.31
C ASN A 84 -9.81 -18.23 -15.71
N GLY A 85 -9.00 -18.72 -14.77
CA GLY A 85 -7.91 -19.65 -15.06
C GLY A 85 -6.75 -19.02 -15.86
N SER A 86 -6.61 -17.70 -15.79
CA SER A 86 -5.59 -16.91 -16.50
C SER A 86 -4.40 -16.55 -15.60
N THR A 87 -3.31 -16.09 -16.20
CA THR A 87 -2.16 -15.58 -15.45
C THR A 87 -2.43 -14.18 -14.87
N LEU A 88 -1.62 -13.76 -13.89
CA LEU A 88 -1.71 -12.40 -13.33
C LEU A 88 -1.41 -11.33 -14.40
N LYS A 89 -0.43 -11.58 -15.27
CA LYS A 89 -0.06 -10.65 -16.35
C LYS A 89 -1.21 -10.43 -17.32
N GLU A 90 -1.78 -11.52 -17.84
CA GLU A 90 -2.91 -11.45 -18.78
C GLU A 90 -4.10 -10.72 -18.16
N THR A 91 -4.42 -11.05 -16.90
CA THR A 91 -5.55 -10.45 -16.20
C THR A 91 -5.34 -8.97 -15.93
N ALA A 92 -4.15 -8.56 -15.47
CA ALA A 92 -3.85 -7.16 -15.17
C ALA A 92 -3.89 -6.28 -16.43
N VAL A 93 -3.40 -6.80 -17.56
CA VAL A 93 -3.48 -6.13 -18.87
C VAL A 93 -4.92 -6.09 -19.38
N GLN A 94 -5.68 -7.18 -19.24
CA GLN A 94 -7.08 -7.24 -19.67
C GLN A 94 -7.98 -6.29 -18.86
N LEU A 95 -7.70 -6.12 -17.56
CA LEU A 95 -8.40 -5.16 -16.69
C LEU A 95 -7.99 -3.70 -16.98
N GLY A 96 -6.97 -3.48 -17.82
CA GLY A 96 -6.46 -2.15 -18.16
C GLY A 96 -5.76 -1.46 -16.99
N TYR A 97 -5.28 -2.21 -15.99
CA TYR A 97 -4.59 -1.65 -14.83
C TYR A 97 -3.17 -1.23 -15.16
N ILE A 98 -2.50 -1.98 -16.02
CA ILE A 98 -1.09 -1.79 -16.40
C ILE A 98 -0.83 -2.30 -17.81
N THR A 99 0.24 -1.83 -18.43
CA THR A 99 0.73 -2.39 -19.69
C THR A 99 1.51 -3.70 -19.46
N PRO A 100 1.68 -4.55 -20.48
CA PRO A 100 2.57 -5.72 -20.39
C PRO A 100 4.00 -5.35 -19.99
N GLU A 101 4.50 -4.21 -20.48
CA GLU A 101 5.83 -3.69 -20.20
C GLU A 101 5.96 -3.24 -18.74
N ASP A 102 4.94 -2.56 -18.20
CA ASP A 102 4.90 -2.18 -16.78
C ASP A 102 4.95 -3.43 -15.88
N PHE A 103 4.22 -4.49 -16.24
CA PHE A 103 4.24 -5.74 -15.48
C PHE A 103 5.64 -6.36 -15.44
N ASP A 104 6.33 -6.43 -16.57
CA ASP A 104 7.68 -6.99 -16.65
C ASP A 104 8.72 -6.12 -15.92
N GLN A 105 8.50 -4.79 -15.90
CA GLN A 105 9.35 -3.88 -15.15
C GLN A 105 9.15 -4.03 -13.64
N TRP A 106 7.91 -4.19 -13.18
CA TRP A 106 7.57 -4.20 -11.75
C TRP A 106 7.71 -5.57 -11.11
N LEU A 107 7.51 -6.65 -11.88
CA LEU A 107 7.41 -8.00 -11.35
C LEU A 107 8.63 -8.83 -11.73
N LYS A 108 9.71 -8.62 -10.96
CA LYS A 108 11.00 -9.32 -11.08
C LYS A 108 11.22 -10.22 -9.88
N PRO A 109 10.96 -11.54 -9.98
CA PRO A 109 11.11 -12.47 -8.85
C PRO A 109 12.50 -12.41 -8.19
N GLU A 110 13.54 -12.10 -8.96
CA GLU A 110 14.91 -11.91 -8.47
C GLU A 110 15.04 -10.76 -7.46
N ASP A 111 14.24 -9.70 -7.58
CA ASP A 111 14.26 -8.55 -6.68
C ASP A 111 13.39 -8.79 -5.42
N MET A 112 12.58 -9.86 -5.40
CA MET A 112 11.60 -10.14 -4.34
C MET A 112 12.13 -11.03 -3.21
N VAL A 113 13.30 -11.65 -3.37
CA VAL A 113 13.87 -12.62 -2.43
C VAL A 113 14.95 -12.03 -1.50
N GLY A 114 15.30 -10.75 -1.67
CA GLY A 114 16.38 -10.10 -0.94
C GLY A 114 17.77 -10.68 -1.28
N GLU A 115 18.83 -10.08 -0.74
CA GLU A 115 20.17 -10.68 -0.84
C GLU A 115 20.23 -11.93 0.06
N ILE A 116 20.36 -13.11 -0.54
CA ILE A 116 20.73 -14.32 0.19
C ILE A 116 22.21 -14.15 0.56
N LYS A 117 22.47 -13.69 1.79
CA LYS A 117 23.81 -13.70 2.38
C LYS A 117 24.24 -15.09 2.79
#